data_AF-A0A7I9WX88-F1
#
_entry.id   AF-A0A7I9WX88-F1
#
_cell.length_a   1.000
_cell.length_b   1.000
_cell.length_c   1.000
_cell.angle_alpha   90.00
_cell.angle_beta   90.00
_cell.angle_gamma   90.00
#
_symmetry.space_group_name_H-M   'P 1'
#
loop_
_entity.id
_entity.type
_entity.pdbx_description
1 polymer ?
#
loop_
_entity_poly.entity_id
_entity_poly.type
_entity_poly.pdbx_seq_one_letter_code
_entity_poly.pdbx_strand_id
1 'polypeptide(L)'
;MPQNVNDDCPIARAMAVLGERWSMLILREAMQGRSRFSDFRAELGIAPDILSSRLSALVAAGVLEVVDYQEPGDRRRHRYQLTAAGHDAGTVLVALGQWGRRHLPSATDSGLRFVETATSRPVSAVLRRRDGTVVDPAEVVLVPRPR
;
A
#
# COMPACT_ATOMS: atom_id res chain seq x y z
N MET A 1 -21.51 -13.88 23.42
CA MET A 1 -20.31 -13.04 23.58
C MET A 1 -20.54 -11.76 22.79
N PRO A 2 -20.29 -10.56 23.34
CA PRO A 2 -20.46 -9.35 22.54
C PRO A 2 -19.50 -9.47 21.35
N GLN A 3 -20.03 -9.32 20.13
CA GLN A 3 -19.20 -9.26 18.93
C GLN A 3 -18.23 -8.10 19.12
N ASN A 4 -16.94 -8.39 19.04
CA ASN A 4 -15.91 -7.37 19.17
C ASN A 4 -16.11 -6.43 17.98
N VAL A 5 -16.64 -5.23 18.22
CA VAL A 5 -16.90 -4.22 17.18
C VAL A 5 -15.65 -3.92 16.32
N ASN A 6 -14.46 -4.21 16.85
CA ASN A 6 -13.20 -4.12 16.13
C ASN A 6 -12.96 -5.24 15.10
N ASP A 7 -13.50 -6.46 15.29
CA ASP A 7 -13.26 -7.59 14.38
C ASP A 7 -14.09 -7.46 13.08
N ASP A 8 -15.29 -6.87 13.18
CA ASP A 8 -16.15 -6.60 12.01
C ASP A 8 -15.82 -5.27 11.31
N CYS A 9 -15.04 -4.40 11.96
CA CYS A 9 -14.67 -3.10 11.40
C CYS A 9 -13.66 -3.27 10.24
N PRO A 10 -14.02 -2.90 8.99
CA PRO A 10 -13.13 -3.08 7.85
C PRO A 10 -11.86 -2.21 7.97
N ILE A 11 -11.95 -1.05 8.63
CA ILE A 11 -10.79 -0.19 8.88
C ILE A 11 -9.81 -0.89 9.84
N ALA A 12 -10.29 -1.44 10.95
CA ALA A 12 -9.45 -2.13 11.92
C ALA A 12 -8.75 -3.35 11.29
N ARG A 13 -9.48 -4.13 10.50
CA ARG A 13 -8.92 -5.26 9.73
C ARG A 13 -7.87 -4.83 8.72
N ALA A 14 -8.11 -3.74 7.99
CA ALA A 14 -7.11 -3.18 7.07
C ALA A 14 -5.87 -2.72 7.83
N MET A 15 -6.02 -2.08 8.99
CA MET A 15 -4.91 -1.65 9.84
C MET A 15 -4.09 -2.80 10.40
N ALA A 16 -4.67 -3.98 10.62
CA ALA A 16 -3.91 -5.17 11.03
C ALA A 16 -2.89 -5.61 9.96
N VAL A 17 -3.11 -5.26 8.68
CA VAL A 17 -2.23 -5.59 7.56
C VAL A 17 -1.38 -4.38 7.16
N LEU A 18 -2.00 -3.24 6.90
CA LEU A 18 -1.38 -2.05 6.33
C LEU A 18 -0.91 -1.02 7.36
N GLY A 19 -1.38 -1.13 8.61
CA GLY A 19 -1.14 -0.13 9.66
C GLY A 19 0.26 -0.17 10.26
N GLU A 20 1.04 -1.22 9.97
CA GLU A 20 2.44 -1.28 10.37
C GLU A 20 3.31 -0.47 9.38
N ARG A 21 4.21 0.37 9.92
CA ARG A 21 5.01 1.35 9.16
C ARG A 21 5.69 0.78 7.92
N TRP A 22 6.34 -0.37 8.06
CA TRP A 22 7.11 -0.97 6.98
C TRP A 22 6.22 -1.56 5.89
N SER A 23 4.98 -1.93 6.21
CA SER A 23 4.03 -2.44 5.21
C SER A 23 3.74 -1.39 4.13
N MET A 24 3.49 -0.14 4.54
CA MET A 24 3.31 0.98 3.60
C MET A 24 4.59 1.30 2.80
N LEU A 25 5.76 1.21 3.43
CA LEU A 25 7.03 1.47 2.75
C LEU A 25 7.40 0.36 1.75
N ILE A 26 7.14 -0.92 2.09
CA ILE A 26 7.30 -2.03 1.15
C ILE A 26 6.34 -1.87 -0.03
N LEU A 27 5.08 -1.50 0.23
CA LEU A 27 4.09 -1.24 -0.81
C LEU A 27 4.54 -0.10 -1.75
N ARG A 28 5.11 0.98 -1.19
CA ARG A 28 5.72 2.07 -1.97
C ARG A 28 6.81 1.56 -2.89
N GLU A 29 7.72 0.74 -2.40
CA GLU A 29 8.79 0.18 -3.22
C GLU A 29 8.28 -0.81 -4.28
N ALA A 30 7.27 -1.61 -3.95
CA ALA A 30 6.64 -2.51 -4.91
C ALA A 30 5.98 -1.74 -6.06
N MET A 31 5.33 -0.61 -5.77
CA MET A 31 4.79 0.29 -6.80
C MET A 31 5.87 0.97 -7.65
N GLN A 32 7.09 1.12 -7.12
CA GLN A 32 8.26 1.56 -7.89
C GLN A 32 8.92 0.43 -8.69
N GLY A 33 8.31 -0.77 -8.71
CA GLY A 33 8.79 -1.93 -9.46
C GLY A 33 9.85 -2.77 -8.73
N ARG A 34 10.16 -2.47 -7.47
CA ARG A 34 11.03 -3.33 -6.66
C ARG A 34 10.29 -4.64 -6.37
N SER A 35 10.97 -5.77 -6.54
CA SER A 35 10.33 -7.07 -6.39
C SER A 35 11.21 -8.11 -5.70
N ARG A 36 12.49 -7.84 -5.44
CA ARG A 36 13.37 -8.79 -4.74
C ARG A 36 13.59 -8.36 -3.31
N PHE A 37 13.80 -9.33 -2.42
CA PHE A 37 14.17 -9.07 -1.02
C PHE A 37 15.37 -8.13 -0.90
N SER A 38 16.39 -8.33 -1.74
CA SER A 38 17.59 -7.49 -1.80
C SER A 38 17.26 -6.03 -2.13
N ASP A 39 16.30 -5.81 -3.02
CA ASP A 39 15.94 -4.46 -3.48
C ASP A 39 15.24 -3.70 -2.34
N PHE A 40 14.26 -4.35 -1.69
CA PHE A 40 13.58 -3.78 -0.52
C PHE A 40 14.55 -3.47 0.62
N ARG A 41 15.48 -4.40 0.90
CA ARG A 41 16.48 -4.20 1.97
C ARG A 41 17.40 -3.04 1.65
N ALA A 42 17.88 -2.94 0.41
CA ALA A 42 18.79 -1.87 -0.01
C ALA A 42 18.14 -0.49 0.10
N GLU A 43 16.87 -0.38 -0.29
CA GLU A 43 16.15 0.89 -0.33
C GLU A 43 15.62 1.32 1.06
N LEU A 44 15.12 0.37 1.86
CA LEU A 44 14.47 0.67 3.13
C LEU A 44 15.42 0.70 4.33
N GLY A 45 16.61 0.10 4.22
CA GLY A 45 17.57 -0.01 5.33
C GLY A 45 17.04 -0.80 6.54
N ILE A 46 15.95 -1.55 6.35
CA ILE A 46 15.26 -2.33 7.37
C ILE A 46 16.04 -3.60 7.74
N ALA A 47 15.97 -4.02 9.00
CA ALA A 47 16.56 -5.27 9.45
C ALA A 47 15.96 -6.49 8.69
N PRO A 48 16.78 -7.49 8.30
CA PRO A 48 16.32 -8.58 7.43
C PRO A 48 15.19 -9.44 8.02
N ASP A 49 15.20 -9.66 9.32
CA ASP A 49 14.18 -10.39 10.08
C ASP A 49 12.84 -9.64 10.07
N ILE A 50 12.85 -8.32 10.29
CA ILE A 50 11.66 -7.49 10.21
C ILE A 50 11.12 -7.49 8.77
N LEU A 51 11.98 -7.30 7.76
CA LEU A 51 11.57 -7.34 6.35
C LEU A 51 10.93 -8.67 5.98
N SER A 52 11.55 -9.78 6.38
CA SER A 52 11.03 -11.13 6.14
C SER A 52 9.65 -11.31 6.77
N SER A 53 9.47 -10.88 8.03
CA SER A 53 8.18 -10.91 8.72
C SER A 53 7.12 -10.10 7.98
N ARG A 54 7.45 -8.88 7.53
CA ARG A 54 6.49 -7.99 6.85
C ARG A 54 6.12 -8.50 5.46
N LEU A 55 7.09 -8.96 4.66
CA LEU A 55 6.81 -9.58 3.36
C LEU A 55 5.93 -10.81 3.52
N SER A 56 6.22 -11.66 4.50
CA SER A 56 5.39 -12.85 4.79
C SER A 56 3.96 -12.46 5.19
N ALA A 57 3.79 -11.42 6.01
CA ALA A 57 2.47 -10.92 6.40
C ALA A 57 1.67 -10.36 5.21
N LEU A 58 2.32 -9.59 4.33
CA LEU A 58 1.70 -9.05 3.11
C LEU A 58 1.32 -10.16 2.13
N VAL A 59 2.14 -11.21 2.02
CA VAL A 59 1.82 -12.39 1.21
C VAL A 59 0.65 -13.16 1.81
N ALA A 60 0.66 -13.41 3.12
CA ALA A 60 -0.44 -14.09 3.81
C ALA A 60 -1.77 -13.33 3.71
N ALA A 61 -1.73 -11.99 3.69
CA ALA A 61 -2.89 -11.14 3.48
C ALA A 61 -3.31 -11.01 2.00
N GLY A 62 -2.59 -11.65 1.07
CA GLY A 62 -2.88 -11.59 -0.37
C GLY A 62 -2.61 -10.23 -1.01
N VAL A 63 -1.85 -9.34 -0.37
CA VAL A 63 -1.42 -8.04 -0.91
C VAL A 63 -0.27 -8.23 -1.90
N LEU A 64 0.64 -9.15 -1.57
CA LEU A 64 1.73 -9.59 -2.43
C LEU A 64 1.57 -11.07 -2.75
N GLU A 65 2.18 -11.51 -3.84
CA GLU A 65 2.37 -12.93 -4.13
C GLU A 65 3.85 -13.23 -4.40
N VAL A 66 4.27 -14.45 -4.06
CA VAL A 66 5.62 -14.95 -4.36
C VAL A 66 5.57 -15.67 -5.70
N VAL A 67 6.37 -15.18 -6.64
CA VAL A 67 6.44 -15.70 -7.99
C VAL A 67 7.86 -16.15 -8.24
N ASP A 68 7.99 -17.41 -8.66
CA ASP A 68 9.27 -18.00 -8.98
C ASP A 68 9.75 -17.51 -10.33
N TYR A 69 11.01 -17.08 -10.35
CA TYR A 69 11.70 -16.72 -11.57
C TYR A 69 12.98 -17.53 -11.66
N GLN A 70 13.19 -18.17 -12.81
CA GLN A 70 14.40 -18.90 -13.12
C GLN A 70 14.88 -18.45 -14.49
N GLU A 71 16.06 -17.83 -14.53
CA GLU A 71 16.80 -17.69 -15.78
C GLU A 71 17.38 -19.05 -16.19
N PRO A 72 17.42 -19.38 -17.49
CA PRO A 72 18.03 -20.63 -17.94
C PRO A 72 19.46 -20.78 -17.39
N GLY A 73 19.69 -21.82 -16.60
CA GLY A 73 20.99 -22.11 -15.97
C GLY A 73 21.20 -21.55 -14.56
N ASP A 74 20.24 -20.77 -14.02
CA ASP A 74 20.38 -20.08 -12.75
C ASP A 74 19.53 -20.72 -11.63
N ARG A 75 19.88 -20.44 -10.36
CA ARG A 75 19.07 -20.86 -9.19
C ARG A 75 17.71 -20.16 -9.21
N ARG A 76 16.65 -20.86 -8.81
CA ARG A 76 15.29 -20.33 -8.62
C ARG A 76 15.35 -19.14 -7.66
N ARG A 77 14.86 -17.97 -8.09
CA ARG A 77 14.79 -16.75 -7.29
C ARG A 77 13.34 -16.35 -7.08
N HIS A 78 13.03 -15.91 -5.87
CA HIS A 78 11.69 -15.43 -5.52
C HIS A 78 11.56 -13.94 -5.83
N ARG A 79 10.45 -13.55 -6.44
CA ARG A 79 9.99 -12.17 -6.56
C ARG A 79 8.68 -11.99 -5.82
N TYR A 80 8.49 -10.81 -5.26
CA TYR A 80 7.24 -10.34 -4.68
C TYR A 80 6.56 -9.42 -5.69
N GLN A 81 5.36 -9.77 -6.11
CA GLN A 81 4.55 -8.96 -7.03
C GLN A 81 3.27 -8.50 -6.37
N LEU A 82 2.76 -7.33 -6.77
CA LEU A 82 1.47 -6.83 -6.32
C LEU A 82 0.36 -7.70 -6.91
N THR A 83 -0.56 -8.13 -6.06
CA THR A 83 -1.82 -8.74 -6.50
C THR A 83 -2.83 -7.64 -6.84
N ALA A 84 -4.04 -8.02 -7.26
CA ALA A 84 -5.16 -7.09 -7.39
C ALA A 84 -5.41 -6.30 -6.08
N ALA A 85 -5.38 -6.97 -4.92
CA ALA A 85 -5.53 -6.31 -3.62
C ALA A 85 -4.36 -5.37 -3.30
N GLY A 86 -3.14 -5.71 -3.72
CA GLY A 86 -1.97 -4.82 -3.63
C GLY A 86 -2.11 -3.56 -4.48
N HIS A 87 -2.62 -3.69 -5.71
CA HIS A 87 -2.92 -2.56 -6.57
C HIS A 87 -4.01 -1.65 -5.97
N ASP A 88 -5.09 -2.23 -5.42
CA ASP A 88 -6.14 -1.47 -4.73
C ASP A 88 -5.60 -0.71 -3.51
N ALA A 89 -4.71 -1.35 -2.73
CA ALA A 89 -4.03 -0.72 -1.61
C ALA A 89 -3.16 0.49 -2.05
N GLY A 90 -2.72 0.54 -3.31
CA GLY A 90 -2.06 1.70 -3.89
C GLY A 90 -2.88 2.99 -3.79
N THR A 91 -4.23 2.91 -3.85
CA THR A 91 -5.10 4.09 -3.64
C THR A 91 -4.97 4.65 -2.23
N VAL A 92 -4.86 3.78 -1.22
CA VAL A 92 -4.63 4.18 0.18
C VAL A 92 -3.27 4.85 0.32
N LEU A 93 -2.25 4.32 -0.35
CA LEU A 93 -0.90 4.89 -0.33
C LEU A 93 -0.85 6.28 -1.00
N VAL A 94 -1.59 6.49 -2.10
CA VAL A 94 -1.75 7.81 -2.74
C VAL A 94 -2.36 8.80 -1.75
N ALA A 95 -3.45 8.43 -1.09
CA ALA A 95 -4.11 9.28 -0.09
C ALA A 95 -3.20 9.62 1.09
N LEU A 96 -2.46 8.63 1.60
CA LEU A 96 -1.48 8.82 2.68
C LEU A 96 -0.36 9.78 2.28
N GLY A 97 0.20 9.60 1.08
CA GLY A 97 1.25 10.47 0.55
C GLY A 97 0.77 11.90 0.29
N GLN A 98 -0.47 12.06 -0.19
CA GLN A 98 -1.11 13.35 -0.38
C GLN A 98 -1.30 14.09 0.96
N TRP A 99 -1.79 13.39 1.99
CA TRP A 99 -1.94 13.95 3.33
C TRP A 99 -0.59 14.36 3.91
N GLY A 100 0.41 13.48 3.84
CA GLY A 100 1.76 13.75 4.35
C GLY A 100 2.39 14.97 3.69
N ARG A 101 2.27 15.10 2.35
CA ARG A 101 2.78 16.27 1.62
C ARG A 101 2.12 17.58 2.04
N ARG A 102 0.83 17.56 2.36
CA ARG A 102 0.06 18.76 2.74
C ARG A 102 0.33 19.18 4.18
N HIS A 103 0.45 18.24 5.10
CA HIS A 103 0.45 18.51 6.54
C HIS A 103 1.82 18.33 7.22
N LEU A 104 2.74 17.62 6.57
CA LEU A 104 4.09 17.35 7.07
C LEU A 104 5.12 17.77 6.01
N PRO A 105 5.16 19.05 5.61
CA PRO A 105 6.12 19.51 4.61
C PRO A 105 7.55 19.30 5.11
N SER A 106 8.40 18.78 4.22
CA SER A 106 9.84 18.65 4.46
C SER A 106 10.59 19.74 3.71
N ALA A 107 11.70 20.21 4.27
CA ALA A 107 12.63 21.09 3.56
C ALA A 107 13.27 20.39 2.33
N THR A 108 13.23 19.06 2.30
CA THR A 108 13.73 18.23 1.21
C THR A 108 12.56 17.53 0.51
N ASP A 109 12.40 17.76 -0.79
CA ASP A 109 11.45 17.01 -1.61
C ASP A 109 12.04 15.65 -1.98
N SER A 110 11.36 14.57 -1.60
CA SER A 110 11.71 13.20 -2.04
C SER A 110 11.66 13.02 -3.57
N GLY A 111 11.04 13.94 -4.30
CA GLY A 111 10.81 13.83 -5.75
C GLY A 111 9.68 12.85 -6.12
N LEU A 112 9.26 11.98 -5.19
CA LEU A 112 8.23 10.98 -5.44
C LEU A 112 6.89 11.63 -5.79
N ARG A 113 6.26 11.12 -6.85
CA ARG A 113 4.92 11.49 -7.33
C ARG A 113 4.20 10.21 -7.78
N PHE A 114 2.91 10.12 -7.49
CA PHE A 114 2.06 9.09 -8.07
C PHE A 114 1.60 9.56 -9.43
N VAL A 115 1.80 8.75 -10.47
CA VAL A 115 1.45 9.09 -11.85
C VAL A 115 0.67 7.95 -12.51
N GLU A 116 -0.19 8.30 -13.47
CA GLU A 116 -0.78 7.32 -14.39
C GLU A 116 0.29 6.78 -15.33
N THR A 117 0.46 5.46 -15.39
CA THR A 117 1.51 4.81 -16.18
C THR A 117 1.44 5.17 -17.67
N ALA A 118 0.24 5.31 -18.23
CA ALA A 118 0.06 5.58 -19.65
C ALA A 118 0.47 7.00 -20.07
N THR A 119 0.31 8.00 -19.19
CA THR A 119 0.49 9.42 -19.55
C THR A 119 1.53 10.13 -18.71
N SER A 120 2.08 9.48 -17.68
CA SER A 120 2.96 10.07 -16.67
C SER A 120 2.38 11.31 -15.98
N ARG A 121 1.04 11.44 -15.97
CA ARG A 121 0.37 12.59 -15.33
C ARG A 121 0.15 12.31 -13.85
N PRO A 122 0.35 13.29 -12.97
CA PRO A 122 0.09 13.11 -11.54
C PRO A 122 -1.35 12.69 -11.26
N VAL A 123 -1.52 11.76 -10.33
CA VAL A 123 -2.83 11.34 -9.82
C VAL A 123 -3.00 11.76 -8.36
N SER A 124 -4.24 11.88 -7.91
CA SER A 124 -4.59 12.26 -6.54
C SER A 124 -5.78 11.45 -6.06
N ALA A 125 -5.82 11.16 -4.76
CA ALA A 125 -6.95 10.46 -4.16
C ALA A 125 -8.05 11.47 -3.86
N VAL A 126 -9.27 11.16 -4.30
CA VAL A 126 -10.46 11.97 -4.09
C VAL A 126 -11.60 11.10 -3.60
N LEU A 127 -12.49 11.66 -2.77
CA LEU A 127 -13.76 11.02 -2.47
C LEU A 127 -14.70 11.28 -3.63
N ARG A 128 -15.32 10.21 -4.14
CA ARG A 128 -16.22 10.29 -5.29
C ARG A 128 -17.53 9.60 -4.96
N ARG A 129 -18.63 10.29 -5.22
CA ARG A 129 -19.98 9.73 -5.16
C ARG A 129 -20.22 8.79 -6.35
N ARG A 130 -21.22 7.90 -6.25
CA ARG A 130 -21.54 6.90 -7.29
C ARG A 130 -21.87 7.52 -8.66
N ASP A 131 -22.38 8.74 -8.70
CA ASP A 131 -22.67 9.51 -9.91
C ASP A 131 -21.42 10.14 -10.57
N GLY A 132 -20.25 9.99 -9.94
CA GLY A 132 -18.98 10.53 -10.43
C GLY A 132 -18.60 11.88 -9.84
N THR A 133 -19.47 12.53 -9.06
CA THR A 133 -19.16 13.82 -8.42
C THR A 133 -18.05 13.66 -7.37
N VAL A 134 -17.05 14.53 -7.43
CA VAL A 134 -16.03 14.64 -6.37
C VAL A 134 -16.65 15.34 -5.16
N VAL A 135 -16.45 14.77 -3.97
CA VAL A 135 -17.00 15.26 -2.71
C VAL A 135 -15.88 15.79 -1.83
N ASP A 136 -16.08 16.95 -1.21
CA ASP A 136 -15.13 17.50 -0.24
C ASP A 136 -15.06 16.58 1.01
N PRO A 137 -13.87 16.15 1.47
CA PRO A 137 -13.73 15.41 2.72
C PRO A 137 -14.40 16.07 3.94
N ALA A 138 -14.53 17.40 3.99
CA ALA A 138 -15.22 18.12 5.06
C ALA A 138 -16.74 17.90 5.06
N GLU A 139 -17.31 17.44 3.94
CA GLU A 139 -18.74 17.14 3.77
C GLU A 139 -19.06 15.64 3.95
N VAL A 140 -18.08 14.83 4.37
CA VAL A 140 -18.24 13.39 4.54
C VAL A 140 -18.31 13.01 6.01
N VAL A 141 -19.32 12.21 6.36
CA VAL A 141 -19.53 11.67 7.71
C VAL A 141 -19.56 10.15 7.68
N LEU A 142 -18.94 9.51 8.69
CA LEU A 142 -19.04 8.07 8.90
C LEU A 142 -20.31 7.78 9.70
N VAL A 143 -21.26 7.07 9.08
CA VAL A 143 -22.52 6.67 9.72
C VAL A 143 -22.63 5.14 9.78
N PRO A 144 -23.32 4.57 10.79
CA PRO A 144 -23.63 3.14 10.80
C PRO A 144 -24.45 2.74 9.56
N ARG A 145 -24.32 1.48 9.13
CA ARG A 145 -25.15 0.95 8.04
C ARG A 145 -26.63 1.00 8.46
N PRO A 146 -27.54 1.57 7.66
CA PRO A 146 -28.96 1.49 7.94
C PRO A 146 -29.38 0.01 8.00
N ARG A 147 -30.18 -0.33 9.00
CA ARG A 147 -30.71 -1.69 9.21
C ARG A 147 -31.66 -2.08 8.09
#